data_AF-A0A256ZV90-F1
#
_entry.id   AF-A0A256ZV90-F1
#
_cell.length_a   1.000
_cell.length_b   1.000
_cell.length_c   1.000
_cell.angle_alpha   90.00
_cell.angle_beta   90.00
_cell.angle_gamma   90.00
#
_symmetry.space_group_name_H-M   'P 1'
#
loop_
_entity.id
_entity.type
_entity.pdbx_description
1 polymer ?
#
loop_
_entity_poly.entity_id
_entity_poly.type
_entity_poly.pdbx_seq_one_letter_code
_entity_poly.pdbx_strand_id
1 'polypeptide(L)'
;MRVKKLFTDFRVILWVVVVVMAIVAISPKLSEQGISITSINASSPLTDVLQRGDKIYQINGQLADENLISKPYFGEVQLKTNKGLLFYQMNGTLGVSGIKAEKNRLHFGLDIRGGIRAIIEPENATEEMVQSIITTMQTRINVYGLKESLFRPVWSEWNCIQARERNLCRSSGVYWERHTNGLS
;
A
#
# COMPACT_ATOMS: atom_id res chain seq x y z
N MET A 1 -40.29 -20.34 14.54
CA MET A 1 -39.91 -20.68 15.93
C MET A 1 -38.52 -21.32 16.11
N ARG A 2 -37.82 -21.81 15.06
CA ARG A 2 -36.52 -22.50 15.22
C ARG A 2 -35.29 -21.58 15.38
N VAL A 3 -35.34 -20.34 14.88
CA VAL A 3 -34.23 -19.38 14.98
C VAL A 3 -33.93 -19.00 16.44
N LYS A 4 -34.95 -18.94 17.30
CA LYS A 4 -34.77 -18.61 18.73
C LYS A 4 -33.95 -19.65 19.50
N LYS A 5 -34.02 -20.95 19.11
CA LYS A 5 -33.20 -22.00 19.73
C LYS A 5 -31.71 -21.86 19.40
N LEU A 6 -31.38 -21.47 18.16
CA LEU A 6 -29.98 -21.24 17.75
C LEU A 6 -29.30 -20.12 18.57
N PHE A 7 -30.03 -19.09 19.00
CA PHE A 7 -29.48 -18.01 19.82
C PHE A 7 -29.57 -18.26 21.34
N THR A 8 -30.09 -19.42 21.77
CA THR A 8 -30.17 -19.78 23.20
C THR A 8 -29.10 -20.81 23.60
N ASP A 9 -28.53 -21.53 22.63
CA ASP A 9 -27.42 -22.44 22.90
C ASP A 9 -26.14 -21.66 23.25
N PHE A 10 -25.66 -21.84 24.48
CA PHE A 10 -24.44 -21.17 24.99
C PHE A 10 -23.22 -21.37 24.07
N ARG A 11 -23.12 -22.54 23.41
CA ARG A 11 -22.05 -22.83 22.44
C ARG A 11 -22.12 -21.90 21.22
N VAL A 12 -23.31 -21.63 20.70
CA VAL A 12 -23.51 -20.75 19.53
C VAL A 12 -23.25 -19.30 19.92
N ILE A 13 -23.70 -18.89 21.11
CA ILE A 13 -23.43 -17.54 21.65
C ILE A 13 -21.92 -17.31 21.77
N LEU A 14 -21.17 -18.27 22.29
CA LEU A 14 -19.71 -18.18 22.38
C LEU A 14 -19.06 -17.94 21.01
N TRP A 15 -19.43 -18.71 19.98
CA TRP A 15 -18.90 -18.53 18.62
C TRP A 15 -19.25 -17.17 18.04
N VAL A 16 -20.49 -16.71 18.22
CA VAL A 16 -20.93 -15.38 17.75
C VAL A 16 -20.15 -14.27 18.46
N VAL A 17 -19.93 -14.39 19.77
CA VAL A 17 -19.14 -13.43 20.54
C VAL A 17 -17.69 -13.37 20.05
N VAL A 18 -17.06 -14.52 19.77
CA VAL A 18 -15.69 -14.57 19.21
C VAL A 18 -15.63 -13.89 17.84
N VAL A 19 -16.61 -14.12 16.96
CA VAL A 19 -16.68 -13.47 15.64
C VAL A 19 -16.88 -11.96 15.77
N VAL A 20 -17.76 -11.52 16.66
CA VAL A 20 -17.99 -10.08 16.91
C VAL A 20 -16.74 -9.43 17.49
N MET A 21 -16.06 -10.07 18.44
CA MET A 21 -14.78 -9.59 18.96
C MET A 21 -13.72 -9.51 17.88
N ALA A 22 -13.67 -10.45 16.94
CA ALA A 22 -12.75 -10.39 15.80
C ALA A 22 -13.04 -9.18 14.89
N ILE A 23 -14.31 -8.90 14.60
CA ILE A 23 -14.71 -7.72 13.80
C ILE A 23 -14.33 -6.42 14.51
N VAL A 24 -14.55 -6.34 15.83
CA VAL A 24 -14.16 -5.17 16.65
C VAL A 24 -12.63 -5.03 16.68
N ALA A 25 -11.89 -6.13 16.80
CA ALA A 25 -10.43 -6.13 16.79
C ALA A 25 -9.83 -5.63 15.47
N ILE A 26 -10.49 -5.87 14.33
CA ILE A 26 -10.10 -5.32 13.03
C ILE A 26 -10.21 -3.78 13.04
N SER A 27 -11.03 -3.19 13.92
CA SER A 27 -11.24 -1.74 14.05
C SER A 27 -11.52 -1.06 12.69
N PRO A 28 -12.53 -1.53 11.92
CA PRO A 28 -12.81 -0.97 10.60
C PRO A 28 -13.14 0.51 10.73
N LYS A 29 -12.48 1.36 9.94
CA LYS A 29 -12.76 2.80 9.94
C LYS A 29 -13.94 3.06 9.01
N LEU A 30 -15.14 2.92 9.55
CA LEU A 30 -16.41 3.03 8.81
C LEU A 30 -16.65 4.41 8.17
N SER A 31 -15.89 5.44 8.58
CA SER A 31 -16.05 6.82 8.13
C SER A 31 -14.75 7.50 7.70
N GLU A 32 -13.72 6.76 7.27
CA GLU A 32 -12.61 7.40 6.54
C GLU A 32 -12.98 7.56 5.07
N GLN A 33 -13.27 8.81 4.70
CA GLN A 33 -13.55 9.27 3.35
C GLN A 33 -12.60 10.40 3.05
N GLY A 34 -11.97 10.38 1.88
CA GLY A 34 -11.01 11.39 1.48
C GLY A 34 -9.92 10.80 0.62
N ILE A 35 -8.90 11.60 0.35
CA ILE A 35 -7.79 11.26 -0.52
C ILE A 35 -6.48 11.35 0.25
N SER A 36 -5.68 10.30 0.16
CA SER A 36 -4.32 10.25 0.67
C SER A 36 -3.36 10.74 -0.40
N ILE A 37 -2.55 11.74 -0.05
CA ILE A 37 -1.64 12.42 -0.96
C ILE A 37 -0.45 11.51 -1.27
N THR A 38 -0.26 11.23 -2.54
CA THR A 38 0.79 10.36 -3.05
C THR A 38 1.92 11.15 -3.71
N SER A 39 1.63 12.30 -4.31
CA SER A 39 2.68 13.21 -4.79
C SER A 39 2.19 14.65 -4.76
N ILE A 40 3.15 15.56 -4.57
CA ILE A 40 2.92 17.00 -4.61
C ILE A 40 3.89 17.53 -5.66
N ASN A 41 3.37 18.27 -6.62
CA ASN A 41 4.19 18.95 -7.62
C ASN A 41 4.91 20.12 -6.93
N ALA A 42 6.21 20.29 -7.21
CA ALA A 42 7.04 21.35 -6.64
C ALA A 42 6.51 22.77 -6.93
N SER A 43 5.71 22.94 -7.99
CA SER A 43 5.07 24.21 -8.34
C SER A 43 3.76 24.46 -7.58
N SER A 44 3.31 23.53 -6.72
CA SER A 44 2.08 23.69 -5.96
C SER A 44 2.27 24.65 -4.77
N PRO A 45 1.32 25.56 -4.50
CA PRO A 45 1.30 26.40 -3.29
C PRO A 45 1.20 25.60 -1.98
N LEU A 46 0.92 24.29 -2.04
CA LEU A 46 0.68 23.43 -0.90
C LEU A 46 1.93 22.64 -0.44
N THR A 47 3.06 22.82 -1.12
CA THR A 47 4.29 22.05 -0.88
C THR A 47 4.86 22.20 0.53
N ASP A 48 4.71 23.37 1.15
CA ASP A 48 5.24 23.64 2.50
C ASP A 48 4.37 23.10 3.63
N VAL A 49 3.10 22.79 3.35
CA VAL A 49 2.11 22.47 4.41
C VAL A 49 1.64 21.03 4.33
N LEU A 50 1.50 20.50 3.12
CA LEU A 50 1.14 19.11 2.88
C LEU A 50 2.37 18.29 2.55
N GLN A 51 2.39 17.06 3.06
CA GLN A 51 3.43 16.09 2.79
C GLN A 51 2.80 14.83 2.20
N ARG A 52 3.63 14.02 1.52
CA ARG A 52 3.22 12.69 1.07
C ARG A 52 2.72 11.88 2.28
N GLY A 53 1.54 11.28 2.14
CA GLY A 53 0.85 10.52 3.19
C GLY A 53 -0.21 11.32 3.96
N ASP A 54 -0.25 12.64 3.83
CA ASP A 54 -1.33 13.44 4.40
C ASP A 54 -2.68 13.12 3.74
N LYS A 55 -3.77 13.42 4.45
CA LYS A 55 -5.13 13.09 4.01
C LYS A 55 -5.97 14.34 3.88
N ILE A 56 -6.62 14.50 2.73
CA ILE A 56 -7.61 15.53 2.47
C ILE A 56 -8.99 14.87 2.57
N TYR A 57 -9.81 15.33 3.50
CA TYR A 57 -11.17 14.85 3.70
C TYR A 57 -12.17 15.65 2.85
N GLN A 58 -11.99 16.97 2.76
CA GLN A 58 -12.92 17.86 2.04
C GLN A 58 -12.19 19.01 1.33
N ILE A 59 -12.77 19.43 0.20
CA ILE A 59 -12.37 20.59 -0.58
C ILE A 59 -13.62 21.47 -0.76
N ASN A 60 -13.60 22.70 -0.23
CA ASN A 60 -14.73 23.64 -0.25
C ASN A 60 -16.05 23.03 0.25
N GLY A 61 -15.98 22.25 1.33
CA GLY A 61 -17.14 21.58 1.94
C GLY A 61 -17.64 20.33 1.20
N GLN A 62 -17.11 20.03 0.01
CA GLN A 62 -17.38 18.78 -0.71
C GLN A 62 -16.39 17.69 -0.32
N LEU A 63 -16.83 16.44 -0.30
CA LEU A 63 -15.95 15.29 -0.02
C LEU A 63 -14.85 15.20 -1.07
N ALA A 64 -13.60 15.09 -0.64
CA ALA A 64 -12.47 15.01 -1.55
C ALA A 64 -12.59 13.75 -2.44
N ASP A 65 -12.60 13.98 -3.74
CA ASP A 65 -12.67 12.95 -4.79
C ASP A 65 -11.64 13.27 -5.87
N GLU A 66 -11.21 12.27 -6.65
CA GLU A 66 -10.13 12.40 -7.63
C GLU A 66 -10.46 13.51 -8.64
N ASN A 67 -11.73 13.60 -9.01
CA ASN A 67 -12.28 14.62 -9.89
C ASN A 67 -12.19 16.04 -9.34
N LEU A 68 -12.19 16.22 -8.01
CA LEU A 68 -12.06 17.53 -7.39
C LEU A 68 -10.59 17.97 -7.33
N ILE A 69 -9.68 17.02 -7.11
CA ILE A 69 -8.25 17.35 -7.06
C ILE A 69 -7.70 17.87 -8.39
N SER A 70 -8.15 17.28 -9.50
CA SER A 70 -7.73 17.68 -10.84
C SER A 70 -8.39 18.97 -11.35
N LYS A 71 -9.39 19.52 -10.63
CA LYS A 71 -10.06 20.75 -11.05
C LYS A 71 -9.20 21.99 -10.77
N PRO A 72 -9.20 22.99 -11.67
CA PRO A 72 -8.64 24.28 -11.37
C PRO A 72 -9.54 25.02 -10.37
N TYR A 73 -8.92 25.63 -9.37
CA TYR A 73 -9.58 26.49 -8.40
C TYR A 73 -9.05 27.91 -8.52
N PHE A 74 -9.96 28.87 -8.39
CA PHE A 74 -9.66 30.30 -8.42
C PHE A 74 -10.22 30.95 -7.16
N GLY A 75 -9.37 31.64 -6.41
CA GLY A 75 -9.73 32.27 -5.15
C GLY A 75 -9.41 31.39 -3.94
N GLU A 76 -10.11 31.64 -2.83
CA GLU A 76 -9.86 30.95 -1.56
C GLU A 76 -10.44 29.54 -1.58
N VAL A 77 -9.57 28.56 -1.35
CA VAL A 77 -9.92 27.15 -1.23
C VAL A 77 -9.77 26.70 0.21
N GLN A 78 -10.85 26.17 0.76
CA GLN A 78 -10.91 25.56 2.08
C GLN A 78 -10.60 24.05 1.97
N LEU A 79 -9.50 23.62 2.57
CA LEU A 79 -9.09 22.23 2.63
C LEU A 79 -9.26 21.71 4.06
N LYS A 80 -10.05 20.66 4.25
CA LYS A 80 -10.12 19.94 5.52
C LYS A 80 -9.20 18.74 5.45
N THR A 81 -8.15 18.74 6.26
CA THR A 81 -7.09 17.73 6.23
C THR A 81 -6.92 17.04 7.59
N ASN A 82 -6.07 16.01 7.66
CA ASN A 82 -5.62 15.41 8.93
C ASN A 82 -4.92 16.40 9.86
N LYS A 83 -4.34 17.49 9.33
CA LYS A 83 -3.68 18.54 10.09
C LYS A 83 -4.62 19.67 10.53
N GLY A 84 -5.87 19.67 10.06
CA GLY A 84 -6.88 20.68 10.37
C GLY A 84 -7.46 21.35 9.13
N LEU A 85 -8.13 22.48 9.35
CA LEU A 85 -8.70 23.33 8.31
C LEU A 85 -7.63 24.30 7.80
N LEU A 86 -7.42 24.30 6.49
CA LEU A 86 -6.46 25.14 5.79
C LEU A 86 -7.20 26.01 4.77
N PHE A 87 -6.75 27.25 4.61
CA PHE A 87 -7.28 28.20 3.64
C PHE A 87 -6.13 28.70 2.76
N TYR A 88 -6.27 28.52 1.45
CA TYR A 88 -5.24 28.91 0.49
C TYR A 88 -5.85 29.61 -0.72
N GLN A 89 -5.18 30.68 -1.16
CA GLN A 89 -5.51 31.34 -2.43
C GLN A 89 -4.91 30.54 -3.58
N MET A 90 -5.78 30.04 -4.46
CA MET A 90 -5.42 29.25 -5.62
C MET A 90 -5.68 30.03 -6.90
N ASN A 91 -4.81 29.85 -7.88
CA ASN A 91 -4.96 30.37 -9.23
C ASN A 91 -4.55 29.29 -10.23
N GLY A 92 -5.20 28.13 -10.16
CA GLY A 92 -4.82 26.94 -10.92
C GLY A 92 -5.23 25.64 -10.24
N THR A 93 -4.62 24.54 -10.65
CA THR A 93 -4.86 23.23 -10.02
C THR A 93 -4.15 23.15 -8.67
N LEU A 94 -4.65 22.27 -7.79
CA LEU A 94 -4.01 22.04 -6.48
C LEU A 94 -2.58 21.50 -6.63
N GLY A 95 -2.22 20.92 -7.77
CA GLY A 95 -0.88 20.36 -8.02
C GLY A 95 -0.55 19.16 -7.12
N VAL A 96 -1.58 18.50 -6.58
CA VAL A 96 -1.47 17.33 -5.72
C VAL A 96 -2.07 16.15 -6.46
N SER A 97 -1.48 14.97 -6.31
CA SER A 97 -2.07 13.70 -6.71
C SER A 97 -2.26 12.84 -5.47
N GLY A 98 -3.31 12.05 -5.46
CA GLY A 98 -3.63 11.20 -4.33
C GLY A 98 -4.62 10.12 -4.70
N ILE A 99 -4.58 9.04 -3.93
CA ILE A 99 -5.48 7.89 -4.04
C ILE A 99 -6.53 7.95 -2.95
N LYS A 100 -7.66 7.28 -3.17
CA LYS A 100 -8.71 7.14 -2.15
C LYS A 100 -8.13 6.59 -0.84
N ALA A 101 -8.47 7.23 0.28
CA ALA A 101 -7.97 6.84 1.59
C ALA A 101 -8.44 5.41 1.97
N GLU A 102 -7.53 4.62 2.53
CA GLU A 102 -7.80 3.25 2.95
C GLU A 102 -8.84 3.22 4.10
N LYS A 103 -9.90 2.41 3.93
CA LYS A 103 -11.00 2.29 4.92
C LYS A 103 -10.64 1.40 6.12
N ASN A 104 -9.51 0.71 6.06
CA ASN A 104 -9.13 -0.35 6.98
C ASN A 104 -7.61 -0.39 7.11
N ARG A 105 -7.11 -0.85 8.26
CA ARG A 105 -5.67 -0.97 8.58
C ARG A 105 -5.03 -2.22 7.98
N LEU A 106 -5.61 -2.75 6.90
CA LEU A 106 -5.20 -4.02 6.31
C LEU A 106 -4.23 -3.75 5.16
N HIS A 107 -3.02 -4.28 5.29
CA HIS A 107 -2.05 -4.32 4.21
C HIS A 107 -2.38 -5.50 3.30
N PHE A 108 -3.05 -5.19 2.20
CA PHE A 108 -3.39 -6.19 1.20
C PHE A 108 -2.15 -6.56 0.37
N GLY A 109 -1.98 -7.86 0.12
CA GLY A 109 -0.91 -8.37 -0.73
C GLY A 109 -1.12 -8.07 -2.22
N LEU A 110 -0.13 -8.45 -3.03
CA LEU A 110 -0.12 -8.27 -4.47
C LEU A 110 -1.34 -8.89 -5.18
N ASP A 111 -1.84 -10.01 -4.66
CA ASP A 111 -3.01 -10.73 -5.21
C ASP A 111 -4.30 -9.89 -5.16
N ILE A 112 -4.40 -8.97 -4.21
CA ILE A 112 -5.59 -8.13 -3.99
C ILE A 112 -5.38 -6.70 -4.48
N ARG A 113 -4.21 -6.10 -4.24
CA ARG A 113 -3.89 -4.74 -4.72
C ARG A 113 -3.50 -4.71 -6.21
N GLY A 114 -3.13 -5.86 -6.76
CA GLY A 114 -2.53 -5.96 -8.08
C GLY A 114 -1.05 -5.57 -8.09
N GLY A 115 -0.35 -6.01 -9.14
CA GLY A 115 1.05 -5.70 -9.44
C GLY A 115 1.71 -6.86 -10.18
N ILE A 116 3.05 -6.88 -10.30
CA ILE A 116 3.76 -7.88 -11.09
C ILE A 116 4.76 -8.62 -10.22
N ARG A 117 4.64 -9.93 -10.19
CA ARG A 117 5.63 -10.84 -9.60
C ARG A 117 6.38 -11.53 -10.74
N ALA A 118 7.71 -11.51 -10.68
CA ALA A 118 8.55 -12.20 -11.64
C ALA A 118 9.59 -13.04 -10.90
N ILE A 119 9.77 -14.27 -11.35
CA ILE A 119 10.84 -15.16 -10.89
C ILE A 119 11.88 -15.19 -12.00
N ILE A 120 13.13 -14.91 -11.66
CA ILE A 120 14.22 -14.81 -12.62
C ILE A 120 15.26 -15.86 -12.22
N GLU A 121 15.41 -16.87 -13.05
CA GLU A 121 16.44 -17.90 -12.86
C GLU A 121 17.63 -17.58 -13.76
N PRO A 122 18.80 -17.24 -13.18
CA PRO A 122 19.99 -16.98 -13.97
C PRO A 122 20.70 -18.29 -14.34
N GLU A 123 21.15 -18.39 -15.59
CA GLU A 123 21.93 -19.54 -16.04
C GLU A 123 23.35 -19.50 -15.43
N ASN A 124 23.77 -20.60 -14.79
CA ASN A 124 25.12 -20.78 -14.22
C ASN A 124 25.59 -19.65 -13.28
N ALA A 125 24.77 -19.25 -12.30
CA ALA A 125 25.10 -18.14 -11.41
C ALA A 125 25.78 -18.56 -10.11
N THR A 126 26.76 -17.76 -9.67
CA THR A 126 27.31 -17.80 -8.29
C THR A 126 26.52 -16.88 -7.36
N GLU A 127 26.62 -17.07 -6.04
CA GLU A 127 25.96 -16.21 -5.03
C GLU A 127 26.32 -14.72 -5.19
N GLU A 128 27.59 -14.42 -5.52
CA GLU A 128 28.06 -13.05 -5.73
C GLU A 128 27.44 -12.41 -6.98
N MET A 129 27.23 -13.22 -8.03
CA MET A 129 26.60 -12.76 -9.26
C MET A 129 25.11 -12.47 -9.03
N VAL A 130 24.43 -13.30 -8.23
CA VAL A 130 23.05 -13.09 -7.77
C VAL A 130 22.91 -11.75 -7.03
N GLN A 131 23.82 -11.43 -6.11
CA GLN A 131 23.79 -10.16 -5.39
C GLN A 131 24.06 -8.95 -6.29
N SER A 132 24.97 -9.11 -7.26
CA SER A 132 25.27 -8.08 -8.26
C SER A 132 24.06 -7.81 -9.18
N ILE A 133 23.36 -8.87 -9.58
CA ILE A 133 22.12 -8.81 -10.36
C ILE A 133 21.03 -8.08 -9.54
N ILE A 134 20.82 -8.46 -8.28
CA ILE A 134 19.88 -7.80 -7.37
C ILE A 134 20.17 -6.30 -7.30
N THR A 135 21.41 -5.94 -7.01
CA THR A 135 21.82 -4.54 -6.83
C THR A 135 21.62 -3.74 -8.11
N THR A 136 21.99 -4.31 -9.26
CA THR A 136 21.83 -3.66 -10.57
C THR A 136 20.34 -3.45 -10.89
N MET A 137 19.50 -4.45 -10.67
CA MET A 137 18.08 -4.34 -10.97
C MET A 137 17.38 -3.37 -9.99
N GLN A 138 17.71 -3.42 -8.69
CA GLN A 138 17.24 -2.44 -7.70
C GLN A 138 17.56 -1.02 -8.14
N THR A 139 18.80 -0.80 -8.60
CA THR A 139 19.26 0.51 -9.06
C THR A 139 18.49 0.97 -10.30
N ARG A 140 18.36 0.12 -11.32
CA ARG A 140 17.61 0.44 -12.55
C ARG A 140 16.14 0.72 -12.28
N ILE A 141 15.49 -0.08 -11.44
CA ILE A 141 14.08 0.11 -11.10
C ILE A 141 13.87 1.38 -10.26
N ASN A 142 14.80 1.72 -9.37
CA ASN A 142 14.78 2.98 -8.65
C ASN A 142 14.90 4.19 -9.59
N VAL A 143 15.73 4.10 -10.64
CA VAL A 143 15.86 5.15 -11.67
C VAL A 143 14.54 5.37 -12.42
N TYR A 144 13.76 4.32 -12.65
CA TYR A 144 12.41 4.43 -13.23
C TYR A 144 11.34 4.90 -12.23
N GLY A 145 11.73 5.37 -11.04
CA GLY A 145 10.81 5.93 -10.05
C GLY A 145 10.10 4.89 -9.17
N LEU A 146 10.43 3.61 -9.30
CA LEU A 146 9.81 2.51 -8.55
C LEU A 146 10.64 2.17 -7.31
N LYS A 147 10.81 3.16 -6.42
CA LYS A 147 11.71 3.10 -5.25
C LYS A 147 11.38 2.02 -4.21
N GLU A 148 10.19 1.44 -4.28
CA GLU A 148 9.69 0.47 -3.29
C GLU A 148 9.74 -0.97 -3.80
N SER A 149 10.25 -1.22 -5.01
CA SER A 149 10.46 -2.59 -5.49
C SER A 149 11.40 -3.37 -4.55
N LEU A 150 11.01 -4.60 -4.21
CA LEU A 150 11.80 -5.50 -3.39
C LEU A 150 12.42 -6.58 -4.28
N PHE A 151 13.71 -6.77 -4.14
CA PHE A 151 14.44 -7.88 -4.75
C PHE A 151 14.93 -8.75 -3.60
N ARG A 152 14.57 -10.04 -3.59
CA ARG A 152 15.00 -10.99 -2.56
C ARG A 152 15.62 -12.18 -3.25
N PRO A 153 16.69 -12.79 -2.77
CA PRO A 153 17.07 -14.09 -3.29
C PRO A 153 16.03 -15.15 -2.90
N VAL A 154 15.68 -16.06 -3.82
CA VAL A 154 14.84 -17.23 -3.53
C VAL A 154 15.61 -18.48 -3.89
N TRP A 155 15.66 -19.39 -2.94
CA TRP A 155 16.38 -20.64 -3.02
C TRP A 155 15.34 -21.73 -3.28
N SER A 156 15.49 -22.50 -4.36
CA SER A 156 14.58 -23.59 -4.65
C SER A 156 14.74 -24.70 -3.61
N GLU A 157 13.63 -25.10 -3.01
CA GLU A 157 13.61 -25.98 -1.83
C GLU A 157 13.97 -27.45 -2.17
N TRP A 158 13.95 -27.82 -3.45
CA TRP A 158 14.29 -29.17 -3.90
C TRP A 158 15.76 -29.55 -3.66
N ASN A 159 16.67 -28.58 -3.57
CA ASN A 159 18.09 -28.82 -3.22
C ASN A 159 18.38 -28.78 -1.71
N CYS A 160 17.48 -28.22 -0.89
CA CYS A 160 17.69 -28.15 0.56
C CYS A 160 17.35 -29.46 1.30
N ILE A 161 16.44 -30.28 0.76
CA ILE A 161 16.03 -31.54 1.41
C ILE A 161 17.12 -32.63 1.26
N GLN A 162 17.86 -32.66 0.15
CA GLN A 162 19.01 -33.57 -0.02
C GLN A 162 20.32 -33.05 0.59
N ALA A 163 20.44 -31.75 0.87
CA ALA A 163 21.65 -31.15 1.44
C ALA A 163 21.72 -31.21 2.98
N ARG A 164 20.66 -31.68 3.65
CA ARG A 164 20.62 -31.82 5.12
C ARG A 164 21.58 -32.90 5.66
N GLU A 165 22.03 -33.84 4.83
CA GLU A 165 23.02 -34.86 5.22
C GLU A 165 24.48 -34.40 5.08
N ARG A 166 24.76 -33.23 4.47
CA ARG A 166 26.15 -32.80 4.20
C ARG A 166 26.51 -31.35 4.56
N ASN A 167 25.69 -30.64 5.34
CA ASN A 167 26.01 -29.28 5.86
C ASN A 167 26.56 -28.31 4.78
N LEU A 168 26.07 -28.43 3.55
CA LEU A 168 26.54 -27.66 2.40
C LEU A 168 25.34 -27.15 1.62
N CYS A 169 24.62 -26.18 2.20
CA CYS A 169 23.81 -25.28 1.38
C CYS A 169 24.75 -24.23 0.81
N ARG A 170 25.04 -24.30 -0.49
CA ARG A 170 25.79 -23.29 -1.25
C ARG A 170 25.07 -23.05 -2.59
N SER A 171 24.65 -21.80 -2.82
CA SER A 171 24.39 -21.13 -4.11
C SER A 171 23.14 -21.57 -4.92
N SER A 172 22.29 -20.75 -5.57
CA SER A 172 22.15 -19.29 -5.85
C SER A 172 20.88 -19.06 -6.70
N GLY A 173 19.98 -18.15 -6.32
CA GLY A 173 18.83 -17.70 -7.14
C GLY A 173 18.25 -16.34 -6.70
N VAL A 174 17.82 -15.50 -7.64
CA VAL A 174 17.29 -14.13 -7.41
C VAL A 174 15.78 -14.08 -7.65
N TYR A 175 15.02 -13.45 -6.77
CA TYR A 175 13.57 -13.24 -6.85
C TYR A 175 13.21 -11.76 -6.85
N TRP A 176 12.13 -11.44 -7.57
CA TRP A 176 11.65 -10.07 -7.71
C TRP A 176 10.21 -9.92 -7.21
N GLU A 177 10.00 -8.92 -6.37
CA GLU A 177 8.74 -8.61 -5.70
C GLU A 177 8.45 -7.12 -5.88
N ARG A 178 7.62 -6.79 -6.87
CA ARG A 178 7.14 -5.42 -7.07
C ARG A 178 6.18 -5.07 -5.94
N HIS A 179 6.62 -4.27 -4.97
CA HIS A 179 5.68 -3.40 -4.27
C HIS A 179 5.42 -2.19 -5.16
N THR A 180 4.35 -2.28 -5.96
CA THR A 180 3.64 -1.07 -6.36
C THR A 180 2.85 -0.63 -5.14
N ASN A 181 3.36 0.32 -4.37
CA ASN A 181 2.41 1.19 -3.69
C ASN A 181 1.65 1.89 -4.82
N GLY A 182 0.35 1.59 -4.86
CA GLY A 182 -0.56 2.04 -5.89
C GLY A 182 -0.43 3.53 -6.13
N LEU A 183 -0.26 3.88 -7.39
CA LEU A 183 -0.29 5.24 -7.91
C LEU A 183 -0.79 5.16 -9.36
N SER A 184 -2.02 4.64 -9.49
CA SER A 184 -2.99 5.13 -10.46
C SER A 184 -3.59 6.41 -9.90
#